data_AF-A0A3E1E4U3-F1
#
_entry.id   AF-A0A3E1E4U3-F1
#
_cell.length_a   1.000
_cell.length_b   1.000
_cell.length_c   1.000
_cell.angle_alpha   90.00
_cell.angle_beta   90.00
_cell.angle_gamma   90.00
#
_symmetry.space_group_name_H-M   'P 1'
#
loop_
_entity.id
_entity.type
_entity.pdbx_description
1 polymer ?
#
loop_
_entity_poly.entity_id
_entity_poly.type
_entity_poly.pdbx_seq_one_letter_code
_entity_poly.pdbx_strand_id
1 'polypeptide(L)' 'MPNCDVTRVFGKVQFVTAFPDYKVEVVSAFPDLKVKLVNAFADSPGEWQIVDAFPDFKIQIVTSFPDFKIQYVSAFPGPA' A
#
# COMPACT_ATOMS: atom_id res chain seq x y z
N MET A 1 16.12 -2.99 -4.68
CA MET A 1 15.08 -4.03 -4.60
C MET A 1 14.20 -3.65 -3.44
N PRO A 2 12.88 -3.60 -3.59
CA PRO A 2 12.00 -3.37 -2.45
C PRO A 2 12.28 -4.46 -1.40
N ASN A 3 12.23 -4.10 -0.12
CA ASN A 3 12.51 -5.02 0.97
C ASN A 3 11.37 -6.03 1.20
N CYS A 4 10.31 -5.95 0.41
CA CYS A 4 9.08 -6.73 0.51
C CYS A 4 8.55 -7.08 -0.90
N ASP A 5 7.90 -8.24 -1.02
CA ASP A 5 7.16 -8.66 -2.22
C ASP A 5 5.83 -7.87 -2.31
N VAL A 6 5.89 -6.70 -2.96
CA VAL A 6 4.75 -5.78 -3.10
C VAL A 6 3.56 -6.37 -3.87
N THR A 7 3.74 -7.49 -4.58
CA THR A 7 2.64 -8.17 -5.29
C THR A 7 1.58 -8.72 -4.33
N ARG A 8 1.93 -8.90 -3.05
CA ARG A 8 1.07 -9.46 -2.01
C ARG A 8 0.44 -8.42 -1.10
N VAL A 9 0.76 -7.13 -1.31
CA VAL A 9 0.25 -6.04 -0.47
C VAL A 9 -1.02 -5.47 -1.10
N PHE A 10 -2.10 -6.22 -0.96
CA PHE A 10 -3.45 -5.85 -1.37
C PHE A 10 -4.49 -6.38 -0.36
N GLY A 11 -5.67 -5.79 -0.34
CA GLY A 11 -6.71 -6.15 0.63
C GLY A 11 -7.08 -4.98 1.55
N LYS A 12 -7.49 -5.32 2.77
CA LYS A 12 -7.89 -4.34 3.80
C LYS A 12 -6.66 -3.71 4.44
N VAL A 13 -6.54 -2.40 4.28
CA VAL A 13 -5.45 -1.61 4.83
C VAL A 13 -5.97 -0.69 5.92
N GLN A 14 -5.28 -0.68 7.06
CA GLN A 14 -5.47 0.32 8.10
C GLN A 14 -4.26 1.23 8.17
N PHE A 15 -4.47 2.55 8.11
CA PHE A 15 -3.39 3.49 8.38
C PHE A 15 -3.16 3.63 9.88
N VAL A 16 -1.89 3.53 10.29
CA VAL A 16 -1.48 3.61 11.70
C VAL A 16 -0.27 4.53 11.87
N THR A 17 -0.10 5.04 13.09
CA THR A 17 1.06 5.88 13.46
C THR A 17 2.13 5.11 14.24
N ALA A 18 1.81 3.90 14.74
CA ALA A 18 2.72 3.04 15.50
C ALA A 18 2.44 1.56 15.23
N PHE A 19 3.47 0.73 15.39
CA PHE A 19 3.44 -0.73 15.13
C PHE A 19 2.87 -1.11 13.76
N PRO A 20 3.36 -0.53 12.65
CA PRO A 20 2.94 -0.93 11.31
C PRO A 20 3.56 -2.28 10.93
N ASP A 21 2.92 -2.95 9.98
CA ASP A 21 3.50 -4.07 9.24
C ASP A 21 4.46 -3.54 8.15
N TYR A 22 4.08 -2.42 7.51
CA TYR A 22 4.89 -1.78 6.46
C TYR A 22 4.94 -0.26 6.61
N LYS A 23 6.12 0.31 6.35
CA LYS A 23 6.34 1.73 6.15
C LYS A 23 6.36 2.05 4.68
N VAL A 24 5.51 2.98 4.27
CA VAL A 24 5.31 3.31 2.86
C VAL A 24 5.55 4.79 2.64
N GLU A 25 6.27 5.12 1.57
CA GLU A 25 6.41 6.49 1.08
C GLU A 25 5.50 6.69 -0.13
N VAL A 26 4.72 7.78 -0.14
CA VAL A 26 3.88 8.13 -1.29
C VAL A 26 4.68 9.03 -2.23
N VAL A 27 4.84 8.60 -3.48
CA VAL A 27 5.61 9.30 -4.50
C VAL A 27 4.78 9.58 -5.76
N SER A 28 5.20 10.56 -6.54
CA SER A 28 4.59 10.90 -7.83
C SER A 28 5.25 10.21 -9.03
N ALA A 29 6.45 9.65 -8.85
CA ALA A 29 7.21 8.96 -9.90
C ALA A 29 8.10 7.87 -9.29
N PHE A 30 8.43 6.86 -10.10
CA PHE A 30 9.21 5.67 -9.71
C PHE A 30 8.67 4.97 -8.46
N PRO A 31 7.37 4.63 -8.39
CA PRO A 31 6.85 3.80 -7.31
C PRO A 31 7.34 2.36 -7.46
N ASP A 32 7.28 1.59 -6.37
CA ASP A 32 7.39 0.12 -6.41
C ASP A 32 6.00 -0.51 -6.63
N LEU A 33 4.94 0.12 -6.12
CA LEU A 33 3.56 -0.36 -6.21
C LEU A 33 2.59 0.77 -6.58
N LYS A 34 1.78 0.57 -7.62
CA LYS A 34 0.66 1.44 -7.96
C LYS A 34 -0.56 1.01 -7.16
N VAL A 35 -1.06 1.90 -6.32
CA VAL A 35 -2.16 1.64 -5.41
C VAL A 35 -3.44 2.31 -5.92
N LYS A 36 -4.49 1.53 -6.08
CA LYS A 36 -5.84 2.02 -6.31
C LYS A 36 -6.67 1.82 -5.05
N LEU A 37 -7.27 2.90 -4.56
CA LEU A 37 -8.21 2.83 -3.46
C LEU A 37 -9.56 2.32 -3.98
N VAL A 38 -10.10 1.30 -3.32
CA VAL A 38 -11.39 0.68 -3.64
C VAL A 38 -12.29 0.65 -2.42
N ASN A 39 -13.60 0.65 -2.64
CA ASN A 39 -14.58 0.64 -1.56
C ASN A 39 -14.94 -0.78 -1.07
N ALA A 40 -14.64 -1.81 -1.87
CA ALA A 40 -14.84 -3.22 -1.57
C ALA A 40 -14.01 -4.10 -2.53
N PHE A 41 -13.82 -5.37 -2.19
CA PHE A 41 -13.17 -6.39 -3.05
C PHE A 41 -11.77 -5.99 -3.53
N ALA A 42 -10.89 -5.70 -2.58
CA ALA A 42 -9.48 -5.44 -2.84
C ALA A 42 -8.74 -6.77 -3.09
N ASP A 43 -9.04 -7.43 -4.20
CA ASP A 43 -8.69 -8.84 -4.42
C ASP A 43 -7.47 -9.00 -5.35
N SER A 44 -6.95 -7.90 -5.88
CA SER A 44 -5.82 -7.88 -6.82
C SER A 44 -4.65 -7.02 -6.32
N PRO A 45 -3.40 -7.31 -6.76
CA PRO A 45 -2.22 -6.53 -6.39
C PRO A 45 -2.40 -5.03 -6.58
N GLY A 46 -2.08 -4.25 -5.55
CA GLY A 46 -2.22 -2.79 -5.56
C GLY A 46 -3.65 -2.28 -5.34
N GLU A 47 -4.64 -3.13 -5.07
CA GLU A 47 -5.97 -2.67 -4.64
C GLU A 47 -6.03 -2.61 -3.12
N TRP A 48 -6.33 -1.43 -2.57
CA TRP A 48 -6.42 -1.21 -1.13
C TRP A 48 -7.81 -0.76 -0.75
N GLN A 49 -8.42 -1.49 0.19
CA GLN A 49 -9.64 -1.09 0.87
C GLN A 49 -9.29 -0.52 2.25
N ILE A 50 -9.53 0.77 2.46
CA ILE A 50 -9.20 1.39 3.75
C ILE A 50 -10.26 1.03 4.80
N VAL A 51 -9.81 0.51 5.95
CA VAL A 51 -10.68 0.09 7.06
C VAL A 51 -10.13 0.57 8.40
N ASP A 52 -11.03 0.73 9.38
CA ASP A 52 -10.67 1.10 10.75
C ASP A 52 -10.49 -0.11 11.69
N ALA A 53 -10.95 -1.30 11.29
CA ALA A 53 -10.87 -2.52 12.09
C ALA A 53 -10.71 -3.77 11.22
N PHE A 54 -10.08 -4.80 11.79
CA PHE A 54 -9.76 -6.07 11.12
C PHE A 54 -9.05 -5.91 9.77
N PRO A 55 -7.95 -5.15 9.70
CA PRO A 55 -7.16 -5.04 8.48
C PRO A 55 -6.37 -6.33 8.21
N ASP A 56 -6.03 -6.53 6.94
CA ASP A 56 -5.02 -7.50 6.53
C ASP A 56 -3.61 -6.92 6.75
N PHE A 57 -3.44 -5.60 6.55
CA PHE A 57 -2.17 -4.89 6.75
C PHE A 57 -2.34 -3.55 7.47
N LYS A 58 -1.42 -3.25 8.38
CA LYS A 58 -1.24 -1.92 8.98
C LYS A 58 -0.12 -1.18 8.29
N ILE A 59 -0.44 -0.03 7.72
CA ILE A 59 0.50 0.78 6.95
C ILE A 59 0.76 2.10 7.64
N GLN A 60 2.03 2.44 7.78
CA GLN A 60 2.45 3.76 8.22
C GLN A 60 2.99 4.55 7.03
N ILE A 61 2.46 5.74 6.81
CA ILE A 61 3.01 6.66 5.82
C ILE A 61 4.22 7.38 6.40
N VAL A 62 5.36 7.33 5.71
CA VAL A 62 6.62 7.96 6.10
C VAL A 62 7.22 8.74 4.94
N THR A 63 8.14 9.66 5.24
CA THR A 63 8.90 10.45 4.25
C THR A 63 10.36 10.04 4.16
N SER A 64 10.81 9.07 4.96
CA SER A 64 12.19 8.58 4.98
C SER A 64 12.25 7.16 5.51
N PHE A 65 13.20 6.38 4.99
CA PHE A 65 13.38 4.95 5.29
C PHE A 65 12.09 4.10 5.10
N PRO A 66 11.40 4.21 3.95
CA PRO A 66 10.27 3.32 3.65
C PRO A 66 10.77 1.90 3.32
N ASP A 67 9.87 0.92 3.48
CA ASP A 67 10.08 -0.44 2.99
C ASP A 67 9.88 -0.52 1.46
N PHE A 68 8.93 0.26 0.94
CA PHE A 68 8.65 0.44 -0.48
C PHE A 68 7.86 1.74 -0.74
N LYS A 69 7.82 2.16 -2.01
CA LYS A 69 7.16 3.38 -2.48
C LYS A 69 5.85 3.05 -3.18
N ILE A 70 4.81 3.82 -2.90
CA ILE A 70 3.54 3.73 -3.62
C ILE A 70 3.24 4.97 -4.45
N GLN A 71 2.45 4.78 -5.49
CA GLN A 71 1.77 5.87 -6.20
C GLN A 71 0.28 5.58 -6.23
N TYR A 72 -0.54 6.55 -5.82
CA TYR A 72 -1.98 6.41 -5.97
C TYR A 72 -2.40 6.60 -7.43
N VAL A 73 -3.21 5.66 -7.95
CA VAL A 73 -3.71 5.65 -9.32
C VAL A 73 -5.22 5.37 -9.35
N SER A 74 -5.89 5.78 -10.42
CA SER A 74 -7.31 5.47 -10.67
C SER A 74 -7.51 4.22 -11.53
N ALA A 75 -6.48 3.80 -12.28
CA ALA A 75 -6.50 2.64 -13.17
C ALA A 75 -5.13 1.95 -13.20
N PHE A 76 -5.12 0.66 -13.60
CA PHE A 76 -3.92 -0.18 -13.68
C PHE A 76 -3.12 -0.27 -12.36
N PRO A 77 -3.76 -0.69 -11.25
CA PRO A 77 -3.02 -0.99 -10.02
C PRO A 77 -2.09 -2.19 -10.21
N GLY A 78 -1.11 -2.29 -9.33
CA GLY A 78 -0.15 -3.40 -9.29
C GLY A 78 1.31 -2.95 -9.23
N PRO A 79 2.26 -3.90 -9.19
CA PRO A 79 3.69 -3.61 -9.19
C PRO A 79 4.09 -2.75 -10.40
N ALA A 80 5.05 -1.84 -10.19
CA ALA A 80 5.53 -0.93 -11.23
C ALA A 80 6.52 -1.59 -12.20
#